data_AF-A0A6G3Y0Y5-F1
#
_entry.id   AF-A0A6G3Y0Y5-F1
#
_cell.length_a   1.000
_cell.length_b   1.000
_cell.length_c   1.000
_cell.angle_alpha   90.00
_cell.angle_beta   90.00
_cell.angle_gamma   90.00
#
_symmetry.space_group_name_H-M   'P 1'
#
loop_
_entity.id
_entity.type
_entity.pdbx_description
1 polymer ?
#
loop_
_entity_poly.entity_id
_entity_poly.type
_entity_poly.pdbx_seq_one_letter_code
_entity_poly.pdbx_strand_id
1 'polypeptide(L)'
;HQVFLEIGPHPVLGHAIRECLDAGGTSGLTLPSIRRRENESERFAASLGSLHNLGVAVDWSVLQPAGRPVTLPRHPFRRDRHWTEPRPVAQVRLGHRDHPLLGRRTDRTEPTWQARLDTEDLPYLAD
;
A
#
# COMPACT_ATOMS: atom_id res chain seq x y z
N HIS A 1 -19.76 2.81 -15.81
CA HIS A 1 -20.58 3.48 -14.78
C HIS A 1 -20.72 4.95 -15.15
N GLN A 2 -21.93 5.48 -15.15
CA GLN A 2 -22.19 6.92 -15.37
C GLN A 2 -22.23 7.66 -14.04
N VAL A 3 -21.75 8.90 -14.01
CA VAL A 3 -21.76 9.75 -12.80
C VAL A 3 -22.45 11.06 -13.16
N PHE A 4 -23.45 11.45 -12.36
CA PHE A 4 -24.22 12.67 -12.51
C PHE A 4 -23.98 13.58 -11.30
N LEU A 5 -23.74 14.86 -11.55
CA LEU A 5 -23.72 15.91 -10.53
C LEU A 5 -25.00 16.75 -10.68
N GLU A 6 -25.85 16.71 -9.66
CA GLU A 6 -27.09 17.49 -9.63
C GLU A 6 -26.80 18.90 -9.09
N ILE A 7 -26.90 19.91 -9.95
CA ILE A 7 -26.68 21.31 -9.60
C ILE A 7 -27.99 21.94 -9.12
N GLY A 8 -28.04 22.30 -7.84
CA GLY A 8 -29.19 22.98 -7.25
C GLY A 8 -29.15 23.07 -5.72
N PRO A 9 -30.07 23.81 -5.08
CA PRO A 9 -30.10 24.03 -3.63
C PRO A 9 -30.43 22.78 -2.81
N HIS A 10 -30.99 21.76 -3.45
CA HIS A 10 -31.32 20.48 -2.83
C HIS A 10 -31.46 19.42 -3.93
N PRO A 11 -30.97 18.18 -3.71
CA PRO A 11 -31.16 17.11 -4.68
C PRO A 11 -32.60 16.62 -4.70
N VAL A 12 -33.23 16.66 -5.87
CA VAL A 12 -34.59 16.17 -6.14
C VAL A 12 -34.63 15.25 -7.37
N LEU A 13 -33.62 15.29 -8.23
CA LEU A 13 -33.59 14.53 -9.49
C LEU A 13 -33.01 13.13 -9.35
N GLY A 14 -32.33 12.81 -8.23
CA GLY A 14 -31.67 11.53 -8.04
C GLY A 14 -32.55 10.28 -8.27
N HIS A 15 -33.84 10.35 -7.93
CA HIS A 15 -34.78 9.25 -8.20
C HIS A 15 -35.10 9.12 -9.69
N ALA A 16 -35.50 10.21 -10.34
CA ALA A 16 -35.83 10.21 -11.77
C ALA A 16 -34.62 9.80 -12.65
N ILE A 17 -33.42 10.26 -12.30
CA ILE A 17 -32.18 9.84 -12.98
C ILE A 17 -32.00 8.32 -12.87
N ARG A 18 -32.26 7.74 -11.69
CA ARG A 18 -32.15 6.30 -11.48
C ARG A 18 -33.17 5.52 -12.31
N GLU A 19 -34.42 5.96 -12.35
CA GLU A 19 -35.45 5.32 -13.18
C GLU A 19 -35.07 5.33 -14.67
N CYS A 20 -34.54 6.45 -15.19
CA CYS A 20 -34.06 6.51 -16.56
C CYS A 20 -32.90 5.55 -16.84
N LEU A 21 -31.96 5.43 -15.88
CA LEU A 21 -30.82 4.54 -15.97
C LEU A 21 -31.25 3.07 -15.96
N ASP A 22 -32.17 2.71 -15.05
CA ASP A 22 -32.71 1.36 -14.93
C ASP A 22 -33.48 0.96 -16.21
N ALA A 23 -34.31 1.87 -16.75
CA ALA A 23 -35.01 1.65 -18.02
C ALA A 23 -34.04 1.44 -19.21
N GLY A 24 -32.86 2.06 -19.17
CA GLY A 24 -31.79 1.88 -20.15
C GLY A 24 -30.81 0.73 -19.84
N GLY A 25 -31.09 -0.10 -18.83
CA GLY A 25 -30.22 -1.22 -18.43
C GLY A 25 -28.81 -0.79 -18.00
N THR A 26 -28.65 0.46 -17.56
CA THR A 26 -27.35 1.07 -17.25
C THR A 26 -27.28 1.43 -15.78
N SER A 27 -26.14 1.18 -15.13
CA SER A 27 -25.91 1.64 -13.75
C SER A 27 -25.24 3.02 -13.69
N GLY A 28 -25.65 3.84 -12.72
CA GLY A 28 -25.04 5.14 -12.48
C GLY A 28 -25.17 5.64 -11.04
N LEU A 29 -24.41 6.68 -10.73
CA LEU A 29 -24.37 7.35 -9.42
C LEU A 29 -24.76 8.82 -9.59
N THR A 30 -25.51 9.35 -8.65
CA THR A 30 -25.90 10.77 -8.60
C THR A 30 -25.34 11.39 -7.32
N LEU A 31 -24.66 12.52 -7.46
CA LEU A 31 -24.11 13.31 -6.36
C LEU A 31 -24.79 14.69 -6.35
N PRO A 32 -25.14 15.24 -5.17
CA PRO A 32 -25.65 16.61 -5.06
C PRO A 32 -24.52 17.64 -5.14
N SER A 33 -24.77 18.83 -5.69
CA SER A 33 -23.87 19.97 -5.51
C SER A 33 -23.94 20.50 -4.07
N ILE A 34 -25.15 20.81 -3.59
CA ILE A 34 -25.43 21.27 -2.23
C ILE A 34 -26.76 20.67 -1.74
N ARG A 35 -27.04 20.83 -0.45
CA ARG A 35 -28.25 20.29 0.18
C ARG A 35 -28.76 21.24 1.25
N ARG A 36 -30.04 21.62 1.12
CA ARG A 36 -30.75 22.40 2.14
C ARG A 36 -30.50 21.86 3.57
N ARG A 37 -30.22 22.78 4.50
CA ARG A 37 -29.88 22.51 5.92
C ARG A 37 -28.56 21.77 6.14
N GLU A 38 -27.70 21.70 5.14
CA GLU A 38 -26.29 21.30 5.28
C GLU A 38 -25.40 22.51 4.99
N ASN A 39 -24.15 22.49 5.48
CA ASN A 39 -23.17 23.49 5.11
C ASN A 39 -22.84 23.34 3.61
N GLU A 40 -23.08 24.40 2.85
CA GLU A 40 -22.97 24.38 1.38
C GLU A 40 -21.53 24.08 0.93
N SER A 41 -20.54 24.75 1.52
CA SER A 41 -19.13 24.58 1.19
C SER A 41 -18.63 23.17 1.53
N GLU A 42 -18.98 22.64 2.70
CA GLU A 42 -18.61 21.28 3.10
C GLU A 42 -19.28 20.23 2.22
N ARG A 43 -20.57 20.40 1.91
CA ARG A 43 -21.31 19.49 1.03
C ARG A 43 -20.72 19.47 -0.37
N PHE A 44 -20.40 20.64 -0.92
CA PHE A 44 -19.80 20.75 -2.23
C PHE A 44 -18.40 20.11 -2.26
N ALA A 45 -17.56 20.40 -1.27
CA ALA A 45 -16.23 19.79 -1.14
C ALA A 45 -16.30 18.25 -1.02
N ALA A 46 -17.25 17.72 -0.24
CA ALA A 46 -17.47 16.29 -0.12
C ALA A 46 -17.94 15.64 -1.44
N SER A 47 -18.73 16.36 -2.24
CA SER A 47 -19.14 15.90 -3.58
C SER A 47 -17.98 15.92 -4.58
N LEU A 48 -17.11 16.93 -4.56
CA LEU A 48 -15.86 16.94 -5.33
C LEU A 48 -14.93 15.79 -4.93
N GLY A 49 -14.80 15.51 -3.62
CA GLY A 49 -14.05 14.35 -3.14
C GLY A 49 -14.63 13.02 -3.62
N SER A 50 -15.96 12.91 -3.68
CA SER A 50 -16.64 11.72 -4.22
C SER A 50 -16.39 11.57 -5.72
N LEU A 51 -16.47 12.66 -6.50
CA LEU A 51 -16.14 12.67 -7.93
C LEU A 51 -14.69 12.23 -8.18
N HIS A 52 -13.74 12.76 -7.40
CA HIS A 52 -12.34 12.39 -7.49
C HIS A 52 -12.10 10.90 -7.19
N ASN A 53 -12.74 10.36 -6.15
CA ASN A 53 -12.66 8.92 -5.84
C ASN A 53 -13.28 8.03 -6.92
N LEU A 54 -14.24 8.56 -7.69
CA LEU A 54 -14.83 7.91 -8.85
C LEU A 54 -13.98 8.05 -10.13
N GLY A 55 -12.82 8.73 -10.06
CA GLY A 55 -11.89 8.92 -11.17
C GLY A 55 -12.26 10.08 -12.11
N VAL A 56 -13.21 10.94 -11.72
CA VAL A 56 -13.52 12.16 -12.48
C VAL A 56 -12.36 13.13 -12.30
N ALA A 57 -11.85 13.67 -13.41
CA ALA A 57 -10.81 14.70 -13.39
C ALA A 57 -11.39 16.00 -12.80
N VAL A 58 -10.97 16.34 -11.59
CA VAL A 58 -11.31 17.60 -10.90
C VAL A 58 -10.11 18.52 -10.96
N ASP A 59 -10.31 19.73 -11.45
CA ASP A 59 -9.29 20.77 -11.40
C ASP A 59 -9.26 21.42 -10.01
N TRP A 60 -8.38 20.90 -9.16
CA TRP A 60 -8.18 21.39 -7.81
C TRP A 60 -7.53 22.78 -7.75
N SER A 61 -6.88 23.22 -8.84
CA SER A 61 -6.22 24.53 -8.88
C SER A 61 -7.22 25.69 -8.79
N VAL A 62 -8.45 25.49 -9.27
CA VAL A 62 -9.55 26.47 -9.16
C VAL A 62 -9.94 26.70 -7.70
N LEU A 63 -9.90 25.66 -6.86
CA LEU A 63 -10.29 25.74 -5.45
C LEU A 63 -9.17 26.32 -4.57
N GLN A 64 -7.90 26.07 -4.93
CA GLN A 64 -6.72 26.49 -4.19
C GLN A 64 -5.63 27.02 -5.13
N PRO A 65 -5.82 28.20 -5.76
CA PRO A 65 -4.91 28.72 -6.79
C PRO A 65 -3.53 29.12 -6.25
N ALA A 66 -3.44 29.46 -4.96
CA ALA A 66 -2.19 29.85 -4.28
C ALA A 66 -1.74 28.82 -3.23
N GLY A 67 -2.21 27.57 -3.32
CA GLY A 67 -1.88 26.51 -2.37
C GLY A 67 -0.39 26.14 -2.41
N ARG A 68 0.19 25.82 -1.24
CA ARG A 68 1.54 25.23 -1.15
C ARG A 68 1.43 23.72 -0.89
N PRO A 69 2.19 22.87 -1.60
CA PRO A 69 2.31 21.47 -1.25
C PRO A 69 2.83 21.30 0.18
N VAL A 70 2.25 20.38 0.92
CA VAL A 70 2.71 19.99 2.27
C VAL A 70 3.04 18.51 2.29
N THR A 71 4.06 18.13 3.05
CA THR A 71 4.42 16.73 3.23
C THR A 71 3.34 16.04 4.07
N LEU A 72 2.72 15.01 3.49
CA LEU A 72 1.80 14.13 4.23
C LEU A 72 2.56 12.92 4.79
N PRO A 73 2.03 12.28 5.85
CA PRO A 73 2.52 10.97 6.26
C PRO A 73 2.56 10.01 5.06
N ARG A 74 3.64 9.25 4.94
CA ARG A 74 3.76 8.25 3.86
C ARG A 74 2.73 7.14 4.07
N HIS A 75 2.33 6.50 2.98
CA HIS A 75 1.47 5.31 3.04
C HIS A 75 2.04 4.30 4.04
N PRO A 76 1.24 3.83 5.02
CA PRO A 76 1.71 2.90 6.03
C PRO A 76 1.74 1.49 5.43
N PHE A 77 2.79 1.19 4.65
CA PHE A 77 2.99 -0.14 4.09
C PHE A 77 2.88 -1.20 5.19
N ARG A 78 2.12 -2.26 4.91
CA ARG A 78 2.10 -3.46 5.76
C ARG A 78 3.48 -4.11 5.71
N ARG A 79 4.22 -4.03 6.81
CA ARG A 79 5.62 -4.50 6.91
C ARG A 79 5.69 -5.98 7.30
N ASP A 80 5.24 -6.84 6.40
CA ASP A 80 5.39 -8.29 6.59
C ASP A 80 6.78 -8.75 6.13
N ARG A 81 7.33 -9.75 6.84
CA ARG A 81 8.66 -10.29 6.50
C ARG A 81 8.54 -11.26 5.32
N HIS A 82 8.79 -10.77 4.12
CA HIS A 82 8.86 -11.59 2.90
C HIS A 82 10.31 -11.98 2.56
N TRP A 83 11.01 -12.60 3.51
CA TRP A 83 12.38 -13.10 3.32
C TRP A 83 12.42 -14.62 3.42
N THR A 84 12.97 -15.28 2.40
CA THR A 84 13.29 -16.71 2.44
C THR A 84 14.79 -16.86 2.59
N GLU A 85 15.24 -17.28 3.77
CA GLU A 85 16.65 -17.54 4.05
C GLU A 85 16.88 -19.06 4.21
N PRO A 86 17.62 -19.72 3.29
CA PRO A 86 17.98 -21.12 3.45
C PRO A 86 18.85 -21.35 4.69
N ARG A 87 18.68 -22.50 5.36
CA ARG A 87 19.45 -22.85 6.58
C ARG A 87 20.97 -22.70 6.41
N PRO A 88 21.61 -23.15 5.31
CA PRO A 88 23.06 -22.96 5.13
C PRO A 88 23.48 -21.49 5.16
N VAL A 89 22.69 -20.61 4.51
CA VAL A 89 22.92 -19.16 4.48
C VAL A 89 22.72 -18.54 5.85
N ALA A 90 21.63 -18.90 6.55
CA ALA A 90 21.35 -18.44 7.90
C ALA A 90 22.49 -18.81 8.87
N GLN A 91 22.97 -20.04 8.79
CA GLN A 91 24.09 -20.48 9.61
C GLN A 91 25.34 -19.63 9.33
N VAL A 92 25.64 -19.25 8.06
CA VAL A 92 26.85 -18.46 7.70
C VAL A 92 26.75 -17.09 8.33
N ARG A 93 25.61 -16.41 8.14
CA ARG A 93 25.34 -15.09 8.70
C ARG A 93 25.40 -15.07 10.23
N LEU A 94 24.97 -16.16 10.88
CA LEU A 94 24.97 -16.30 12.34
C LEU A 94 26.30 -16.80 12.93
N GLY A 95 27.28 -17.18 12.09
CA GLY A 95 28.56 -17.71 12.57
C GLY A 95 28.47 -19.08 13.26
N HIS A 96 27.38 -19.83 13.06
CA HIS A 96 27.20 -21.15 13.70
C HIS A 96 28.24 -22.15 13.19
N ARG A 97 28.90 -22.86 14.11
CA ARG A 97 29.78 -24.02 13.82
C ARG A 97 29.04 -25.28 14.26
N ASP A 98 28.93 -26.27 13.38
CA ASP A 98 28.23 -27.52 13.70
C ASP A 98 29.14 -28.48 14.49
N HIS A 99 30.46 -28.36 14.31
CA HIS A 99 31.45 -29.20 14.98
C HIS A 99 32.73 -28.38 15.29
N PRO A 100 33.38 -28.59 16.45
CA PRO A 100 34.60 -27.86 16.84
C PRO A 100 35.75 -27.92 15.82
N LEU A 101 36.06 -29.11 15.31
CA LEU A 101 37.13 -29.34 14.32
C LEU A 101 36.68 -29.27 12.85
N LEU A 102 35.57 -29.94 12.50
CA LEU A 102 35.08 -29.97 11.11
C LEU A 102 34.43 -28.64 10.68
N GLY A 103 34.07 -27.76 11.61
CA GLY A 103 33.45 -26.48 11.30
C GLY A 103 31.99 -26.64 10.88
N ARG A 104 31.65 -26.13 9.71
CA ARG A 104 30.27 -26.05 9.19
C ARG A 104 30.00 -27.14 8.17
N ARG A 105 28.84 -27.79 8.24
CA ARG A 105 28.36 -28.65 7.17
C ARG A 105 27.88 -27.82 5.98
N THR A 106 28.35 -28.16 4.79
CA THR A 106 27.87 -27.53 3.54
C THR A 106 26.55 -28.16 3.08
N ASP A 107 25.92 -27.56 2.09
CA ASP A 107 24.69 -28.04 1.46
C ASP A 107 24.93 -29.05 0.32
N ARG A 108 26.16 -29.54 0.18
CA ARG A 108 26.50 -30.56 -0.81
C ARG A 108 25.80 -31.89 -0.51
N THR A 109 25.61 -32.68 -1.56
CA THR A 109 24.98 -34.00 -1.51
C THR A 109 25.81 -34.99 -0.69
N GLU A 110 27.12 -34.92 -0.81
CA GLU A 110 28.06 -35.68 0.01
C GLU A 110 28.28 -35.00 1.37
N PRO A 111 28.53 -35.77 2.45
CA PRO A 111 28.88 -35.21 3.75
C PRO A 111 30.19 -34.40 3.67
N THR A 112 30.05 -33.10 3.45
CA THR A 112 31.18 -32.17 3.26
C THR A 112 31.13 -31.04 4.28
N TRP A 113 32.24 -30.80 4.94
CA TRP A 113 32.41 -29.72 5.92
C TRP A 113 33.48 -28.72 5.50
N GLN A 114 33.32 -27.47 5.96
CA GLN A 114 34.29 -26.40 5.80
C GLN A 114 34.66 -25.82 7.16
N ALA A 115 35.96 -25.80 7.45
CA ALA A 115 36.54 -25.18 8.64
C ALA A 115 37.66 -24.22 8.25
N ARG A 116 37.85 -23.16 9.05
CA ARG A 116 39.07 -22.37 9.08
C ARG A 116 39.89 -22.84 10.28
N LEU A 117 41.08 -23.35 10.04
CA LEU A 117 42.01 -23.74 11.08
C LEU A 117 43.02 -22.61 11.26
N ASP A 118 43.14 -22.16 12.49
CA ASP A 118 43.95 -21.03 12.90
C ASP A 118 44.39 -21.30 14.33
N THR A 119 45.69 -21.15 14.63
CA THR A 119 46.22 -21.36 15.98
C THR A 119 45.75 -20.29 16.95
N GLU A 120 45.31 -19.13 16.47
CA GLU A 120 44.68 -18.11 17.32
C GLU A 120 43.30 -18.59 17.83
N ASP A 121 42.50 -19.22 16.96
CA ASP A 121 41.15 -19.72 17.29
C ASP A 121 41.19 -21.11 17.96
N LEU A 122 42.20 -21.92 17.65
CA LEU A 122 42.38 -23.31 18.12
C LEU A 122 43.81 -23.52 18.64
N PRO A 123 44.14 -23.03 19.85
CA PRO A 123 45.52 -23.00 20.36
C PRO A 123 46.18 -24.38 20.49
N TYR A 124 45.39 -25.42 20.76
CA TYR A 124 45.86 -26.80 20.88
C TYR A 124 46.40 -27.39 19.57
N LEU A 125 46.22 -26.72 18.42
CA LEU A 125 46.86 -27.13 17.16
C LEU A 125 48.33 -26.73 17.09
N ALA A 126 48.82 -25.89 18.01
CA ALA A 126 50.21 -25.47 18.07
C ALA A 126 51.10 -26.41 18.93
N ASP A 127 50.48 -27.38 19.61
CA ASP A 127 51.12 -28.40 20.44
C ASP A 127 51.49 -29.65 19.61
#